data_AF-A0A358CRA9-F1
#
_entry.id   AF-A0A358CRA9-F1
#
_cell.length_a   1.000
_cell.length_b   1.000
_cell.length_c   1.000
_cell.angle_alpha   90.00
_cell.angle_beta   90.00
_cell.angle_gamma   90.00
#
_symmetry.space_group_name_H-M   'P 1'
#
loop_
_entity.id
_entity.type
_entity.pdbx_description
1 polymer ?
#
loop_
_entity_poly.entity_id
_entity_poly.type
_entity_poly.pdbx_seq_one_letter_code
_entity_poly.pdbx_strand_id
1 'polypeptide(L)'
;DYYQPEAYIPQRDIYIEKDAAINKEIDRLRLAATSALVSRQDVIVVASVSCIYGLGSPEDYRAMVIRIATGVPMSRDDLLRQLVTVQYERSDIAFERG
;
A
#
# COMPACT_ATOMS: atom_id res chain seq x y z
N ASP A 1 -4.09 -15.99 -0.77
CA ASP A 1 -2.95 -15.56 -1.59
C ASP A 1 -2.66 -16.65 -2.58
N TYR A 2 -2.85 -16.33 -3.85
CA TYR A 2 -2.47 -17.16 -4.99
C TYR A 2 -1.71 -16.25 -5.96
N TYR A 3 -0.61 -16.73 -6.53
CA TYR A 3 0.15 -15.96 -7.50
C TYR A 3 0.73 -16.90 -8.57
N GLN A 4 0.31 -16.66 -9.80
CA GLN A 4 0.85 -17.24 -11.01
C GLN A 4 1.58 -16.13 -11.78
N PRO A 5 2.91 -16.22 -11.95
CA PRO A 5 3.63 -15.27 -12.75
C PRO A 5 3.28 -15.44 -14.23
N GLU A 6 3.38 -14.34 -14.96
CA GLU A 6 3.42 -14.39 -16.41
C GLU A 6 4.66 -15.17 -16.87
N ALA A 7 4.48 -16.11 -17.79
CA ALA A 7 5.58 -16.91 -18.30
C ALA A 7 5.30 -17.37 -19.73
N TYR A 8 6.38 -17.57 -20.49
CA TYR A 8 6.32 -18.23 -21.79
C TYR A 8 7.14 -19.52 -21.74
N ILE A 9 6.55 -20.63 -22.21
CA ILE A 9 7.18 -21.95 -22.27
C ILE A 9 7.52 -22.27 -23.74
N PRO A 10 8.77 -22.04 -24.20
CA PRO A 10 9.12 -22.14 -25.62
C PRO A 10 8.94 -23.54 -26.18
N GLN A 11 9.20 -24.57 -25.36
CA GLN A 11 9.14 -25.99 -25.78
C GLN A 11 7.74 -26.44 -26.21
N ARG A 12 6.69 -25.74 -25.75
CA ARG A 12 5.29 -26.08 -26.03
C ARG A 12 4.56 -24.94 -26.74
N ASP A 13 5.24 -23.83 -26.99
CA ASP A 13 4.66 -22.58 -27.50
C ASP A 13 3.43 -22.15 -26.68
N ILE A 14 3.55 -22.21 -25.35
CA ILE A 14 2.47 -21.82 -24.43
C ILE A 14 2.84 -20.53 -23.74
N TYR A 15 1.96 -19.54 -23.85
CA TYR A 15 1.96 -18.35 -23.01
C TYR A 15 1.02 -18.58 -21.81
N ILE A 16 1.53 -18.27 -20.62
CA ILE A 16 0.82 -18.36 -19.35
C ILE A 16 0.59 -16.93 -18.87
N GLU A 17 -0.68 -16.53 -18.80
CA GLU A 17 -1.07 -15.23 -18.27
C GLU A 17 -0.81 -15.13 -16.77
N LYS A 18 -0.57 -13.89 -16.33
CA LYS A 18 -0.51 -13.56 -14.91
C LYS A 18 -1.89 -13.71 -14.30
N ASP A 19 -1.96 -14.46 -13.21
CA ASP A 19 -3.15 -14.56 -12.37
C ASP A 19 -2.76 -14.41 -10.90
N ALA A 20 -3.55 -13.68 -10.11
CA ALA A 20 -3.26 -13.48 -8.71
C ALA A 20 -4.54 -13.18 -7.91
N ALA A 21 -4.60 -13.71 -6.70
CA ALA A 21 -5.62 -13.40 -5.71
C ALA A 21 -4.97 -12.83 -4.45
N ILE A 22 -5.23 -11.55 -4.18
CA ILE A 22 -4.65 -10.81 -3.06
C ILE A 22 -5.49 -11.03 -1.79
N ASN A 23 -4.83 -11.45 -0.71
CA ASN A 23 -5.48 -11.46 0.60
C ASN A 23 -5.50 -10.05 1.23
N LYS A 24 -6.70 -9.50 1.44
CA LYS A 24 -6.90 -8.15 2.02
C LYS A 24 -6.28 -7.98 3.42
N GLU A 25 -6.24 -9.03 4.24
CA GLU A 25 -5.66 -8.95 5.59
C GLU A 25 -4.12 -8.93 5.53
N ILE A 26 -3.51 -9.67 4.60
CA ILE A 26 -2.05 -9.62 4.40
C ILE A 26 -1.64 -8.23 3.91
N ASP A 27 -2.37 -7.67 2.95
CA ASP A 27 -2.11 -6.31 2.47
C ASP A 27 -2.24 -5.27 3.60
N ARG A 28 -3.23 -5.42 4.48
CA ARG A 28 -3.39 -4.60 5.68
C ARG A 28 -2.16 -4.64 6.58
N LEU A 29 -1.64 -5.82 6.86
CA LEU A 29 -0.46 -6.00 7.71
C LEU A 29 0.80 -5.39 7.08
N ARG A 30 0.95 -5.48 5.76
CA ARG A 30 2.06 -4.83 5.04
C ARG A 30 2.01 -3.31 5.18
N LEU A 31 0.83 -2.71 4.98
CA LEU A 31 0.66 -1.26 5.15
C LEU A 31 0.92 -0.82 6.60
N ALA A 32 0.48 -1.62 7.58
CA ALA A 32 0.76 -1.36 8.99
C ALA A 32 2.27 -1.40 9.29
N ALA A 33 3.00 -2.37 8.73
CA ALA A 33 4.44 -2.49 8.92
C ALA A 33 5.20 -1.29 8.32
N THR A 34 4.90 -0.90 7.08
CA THR A 34 5.55 0.26 6.44
C THR A 34 5.22 1.56 7.15
N SER A 35 3.96 1.75 7.56
CA SER A 35 3.53 2.92 8.34
C SER A 35 4.23 3.01 9.70
N ALA A 36 4.36 1.88 10.41
CA ALA A 36 5.05 1.82 11.70
C ALA A 36 6.52 2.21 11.57
N LEU A 37 7.24 1.63 10.59
CA LEU A 37 8.66 1.93 10.35
C LEU A 37 8.93 3.41 10.04
N VAL A 38 7.98 4.10 9.42
CA VAL A 38 8.09 5.53 9.10
C VAL A 38 7.72 6.41 10.30
N SER A 39 6.87 5.92 11.19
CA SER A 39 6.30 6.72 12.29
C SER A 39 7.09 6.63 13.60
N ARG A 40 7.82 5.53 13.86
CA ARG A 40 8.55 5.30 15.12
C ARG A 40 9.77 4.39 14.93
N GLN A 41 10.71 4.42 15.86
CA GLN A 41 11.97 3.65 15.77
C GLN A 41 11.92 2.28 16.47
N ASP A 42 10.98 2.09 17.40
CA ASP A 42 10.81 0.88 18.19
C ASP A 42 9.81 -0.08 17.52
N VAL A 43 10.20 -0.60 16.36
CA VAL A 43 9.40 -1.51 15.53
C VAL A 43 10.19 -2.78 15.25
N ILE A 44 9.54 -3.93 15.44
CA ILE A 44 10.04 -5.24 15.00
C ILE A 44 9.09 -5.76 13.93
N VAL A 45 9.63 -6.12 12.77
CA VAL A 45 8.87 -6.70 11.65
C VAL A 45 9.35 -8.13 11.41
N VAL A 46 8.43 -9.09 11.46
CA VAL A 46 8.69 -10.47 11.00
C VAL A 46 8.24 -10.56 9.55
N ALA A 47 9.18 -10.82 8.63
CA ALA A 47 8.94 -10.79 7.19
C ALA A 47 9.39 -12.08 6.50
N SER A 48 8.73 -12.42 5.40
CA SER A 48 9.21 -13.41 4.43
C SER A 48 10.22 -12.78 3.47
N VAL A 49 10.70 -13.56 2.50
CA VAL A 49 11.53 -13.05 1.37
C VAL A 49 10.87 -11.91 0.59
N SER A 50 9.59 -11.61 0.81
CA SER A 50 8.98 -10.42 0.24
C SER A 50 9.68 -9.11 0.63
N CYS A 51 10.47 -9.08 1.72
CA CYS A 51 11.17 -7.86 2.15
C CYS A 51 12.30 -7.41 1.20
N ILE A 52 12.74 -8.27 0.28
CA ILE A 52 13.74 -7.94 -0.75
C ILE A 52 13.10 -7.62 -2.12
N TYR A 53 11.78 -7.71 -2.24
CA TYR A 53 11.07 -7.28 -3.44
C TYR A 53 10.86 -5.77 -3.44
N GLY A 54 10.85 -5.18 -4.63
CA GLY A 54 10.74 -3.75 -4.81
C GLY A 54 9.53 -3.15 -4.10
N LEU A 55 9.81 -2.17 -3.24
CA LEU A 55 8.83 -1.25 -2.68
C LEU A 55 9.15 0.15 -3.21
N GLY A 56 8.16 1.05 -3.25
CA GLY A 56 8.40 2.47 -3.53
C GLY A 56 9.43 3.08 -2.56
N SER A 57 9.99 4.23 -2.93
CA SER A 57 11.01 4.89 -2.09
C SER A 57 10.45 5.22 -0.70
N PRO A 58 11.25 5.04 0.37
CA PRO A 58 10.87 5.50 1.71
C PRO A 58 10.61 7.01 1.80
N GLU A 59 11.24 7.81 0.95
CA GLU A 59 11.01 9.26 0.81
C GLU A 59 9.62 9.52 0.22
N ASP A 60 9.25 8.81 -0.85
CA ASP A 60 7.92 8.92 -1.47
C ASP A 60 6.82 8.52 -0.48
N TYR A 61 7.04 7.43 0.26
CA TYR A 61 6.09 6.99 1.28
C TYR A 61 5.93 8.03 2.39
N ARG A 62 7.03 8.68 2.81
CA ARG A 62 6.99 9.79 3.77
C ARG A 62 6.23 11.00 3.23
N ALA A 63 6.36 11.29 1.94
CA ALA A 63 5.63 12.38 1.29
C ALA A 63 4.12 12.12 1.22
N MET A 64 3.69 10.85 1.21
CA MET A 64 2.28 10.46 1.27
C MET A 64 1.67 10.53 2.69
N VAL A 65 2.45 10.84 3.74
CA VAL A 65 1.91 10.95 5.10
C VAL A 65 1.27 12.32 5.32
N ILE A 66 -0.05 12.34 5.48
CA ILE A 66 -0.79 13.53 5.88
C ILE A 66 -0.70 13.70 7.40
N ARG A 67 -0.08 14.79 7.86
CA ARG A 67 0.03 15.11 9.29
C ARG A 67 -1.11 16.02 9.72
N ILE A 68 -1.88 15.58 10.70
CA ILE A 68 -2.97 16.34 11.30
C ILE A 68 -2.66 16.53 12.78
N ALA A 69 -2.70 17.77 13.26
CA ALA A 69 -2.47 18.11 14.66
C ALA A 69 -3.43 19.22 15.11
N THR A 70 -3.85 19.17 16.37
CA THR A 70 -4.71 20.19 16.97
C THR A 70 -4.00 21.54 16.97
N GLY A 71 -4.70 22.59 16.51
CA GLY A 71 -4.16 23.95 16.44
C GLY A 71 -3.44 24.30 15.13
N VAL A 72 -3.25 23.34 14.21
CA VAL A 72 -2.77 23.61 12.86
C VAL A 72 -3.94 24.07 11.98
N PRO A 73 -3.89 25.27 11.38
CA PRO A 73 -4.94 25.72 10.48
C PRO A 73 -4.92 24.88 9.20
N MET A 74 -5.99 24.13 8.97
CA MET A 74 -6.19 23.32 7.77
C MET A 74 -7.66 23.41 7.37
N SER A 75 -7.95 23.78 6.12
CA SER A 75 -9.32 23.77 5.64
C SER A 75 -9.77 22.33 5.34
N ARG A 76 -11.08 22.08 5.46
CA ARG A 76 -11.65 20.77 5.15
C ARG A 76 -11.36 20.36 3.70
N ASP A 77 -11.49 21.29 2.76
CA ASP A 77 -11.33 20.98 1.34
C ASP A 77 -9.86 20.71 0.99
N ASP A 78 -8.91 21.35 1.68
CA ASP A 78 -7.49 21.04 1.52
C ASP A 78 -7.16 19.62 2.03
N LEU A 79 -7.73 19.22 3.17
CA LEU A 79 -7.58 17.85 3.68
C LEU A 79 -8.15 16.82 2.70
N LEU A 80 -9.34 17.07 2.16
CA LEU A 80 -9.96 16.17 1.18
C LEU A 80 -9.10 16.03 -0.09
N ARG A 81 -8.53 17.12 -0.61
CA ARG A 81 -7.60 17.06 -1.76
C ARG A 81 -6.33 16.27 -1.44
N GLN A 82 -5.79 16.43 -0.24
CA GLN A 82 -4.62 15.67 0.20
C GLN A 82 -4.93 14.17 0.27
N LEU A 83 -6.08 13.78 0.83
CA LEU A 83 -6.51 12.38 0.90
C LEU A 83 -6.62 11.73 -0.49
N VAL A 84 -7.21 12.43 -1.46
CA VAL A 84 -7.28 11.94 -2.84
C VAL A 84 -5.89 11.78 -3.47
N THR A 85 -4.96 12.71 -3.18
CA THR A 85 -3.58 12.63 -3.68
C THR A 85 -2.86 11.36 -3.21
N VAL A 86 -3.21 10.86 -2.02
CA VAL A 86 -2.61 9.66 -1.42
C VAL A 86 -3.48 8.41 -1.62
N GLN A 87 -4.32 8.42 -2.65
CA GLN A 87 -5.14 7.30 -3.15
C GLN A 87 -6.30 6.85 -2.24
N TYR A 88 -6.83 7.75 -1.40
CA TYR A 88 -8.14 7.49 -0.77
C TYR A 88 -9.27 7.83 -1.74
N GLU A 89 -10.27 6.97 -1.79
CA GLU A 89 -11.49 7.20 -2.54
C GLU A 89 -12.57 7.80 -1.66
N ARG A 90 -13.26 8.81 -2.18
CA ARG A 90 -14.42 9.37 -1.50
C ARG A 90 -15.64 8.50 -1.81
N SER A 91 -16.21 7.91 -0.78
CA SER A 91 -17.48 7.18 -0.84
C SER A 91 -18.47 7.76 0.17
N ASP A 92 -19.60 8.26 -0.31
CA ASP A 92 -20.70 8.74 0.54
C ASP A 92 -21.72 7.60 0.86
N ILE A 93 -21.52 6.39 0.28
CA ILE A 93 -22.48 5.27 0.33
C ILE A 93 -21.98 4.13 1.24
N ALA A 94 -20.71 3.75 1.08
CA ALA A 94 -20.10 2.65 1.82
C ALA A 94 -18.76 3.11 2.40
N PHE A 95 -18.63 3.04 3.73
CA PHE A 95 -17.39 3.38 4.43
C PHE A 95 -16.51 2.14 4.54
N GLU A 96 -15.62 1.98 3.55
CA GLU A 96 -14.64 0.90 3.49
C GLU A 96 -13.21 1.44 3.68
N ARG A 97 -12.25 0.53 3.89
CA ARG A 97 -10.84 0.90 3.98
C ARG A 97 -10.32 1.21 2.57
N GLY A 98 -9.73 2.39 2.43
CA GLY A 98 -9.26 2.96 1.16
C GLY A 98 -10.02 4.23 0.89
#